data_AF-A0A6B9RCW5-F1
#
_entry.id   AF-A0A6B9RCW5-F1
#
_cell.length_a   1.000
_cell.length_b   1.000
_cell.length_c   1.000
_cell.angle_alpha   90.00
_cell.angle_beta   90.00
_cell.angle_gamma   90.00
#
_symmetry.space_group_name_H-M   'P 1'
#
loop_
_entity.id
_entity.type
_entity.pdbx_description
1 polymer ?
#
loop_
_entity_poly.entity_id
_entity_poly.type
_entity_poly.pdbx_seq_one_letter_code
_entity_poly.pdbx_strand_id
1 'polypeptide(L)'
;STILDTIKSKLIQANTDTTSVAGRTAIAKDITKLLQQLNNIGEQTNYNGTNLLQNARTTADASNMDNLTAARTAKGGLSFQVGEGSSDLITTKTINSNVAGLKLSALAKAVRSGGKMSAGATAGTTGVFTRTMAQSGQKAIDKAITTL
;
A
#
# COMPACT_ATOMS: atom_id res chain seq x y z
N SER A 1 11.83 1.51 -0.81
CA SER A 1 11.00 1.23 0.39
C SER A 1 10.84 -0.27 0.46
N THR A 2 11.42 -0.93 1.46
CA THR A 2 11.55 -2.40 1.46
C THR A 2 10.22 -3.14 1.28
N ILE A 3 9.11 -2.61 1.81
CA ILE A 3 7.77 -3.20 1.62
C ILE A 3 7.35 -3.12 0.15
N LEU A 4 7.49 -1.95 -0.49
CA LEU A 4 7.11 -1.78 -1.89
C LEU A 4 8.00 -2.62 -2.81
N ASP A 5 9.30 -2.71 -2.50
CA ASP A 5 10.26 -3.52 -3.24
C ASP A 5 9.90 -5.02 -3.14
N THR A 6 9.49 -5.47 -1.96
CA THR A 6 9.00 -6.84 -1.73
C THR A 6 7.69 -7.11 -2.49
N ILE A 7 6.75 -6.17 -2.47
CA ILE A 7 5.50 -6.28 -3.26
C ILE A 7 5.82 -6.38 -4.74
N LYS A 8 6.75 -5.56 -5.26
CA LYS A 8 7.20 -5.61 -6.66
C LYS A 8 7.73 -7.00 -7.03
N SER A 9 8.61 -7.57 -6.21
CA SER A 9 9.13 -8.94 -6.42
C SER A 9 8.01 -9.98 -6.48
N LYS A 10 7.06 -9.92 -5.54
CA LYS A 10 5.89 -10.82 -5.53
C LYS A 10 4.99 -10.64 -6.76
N LEU A 11 4.80 -9.41 -7.22
CA LEU A 11 4.02 -9.13 -8.43
C LEU A 11 4.72 -9.63 -9.70
N ILE A 12 6.06 -9.60 -9.74
CA ILE A 12 6.84 -10.21 -10.82
C ILE A 12 6.63 -11.73 -10.81
N GLN A 13 6.70 -12.38 -9.65
CA GLN A 13 6.39 -13.81 -9.52
C GLN A 13 4.99 -14.12 -10.05
N ALA A 14 3.97 -13.36 -9.63
CA ALA A 14 2.58 -13.55 -10.08
C ALA A 14 2.36 -13.32 -11.58
N ASN A 15 3.26 -12.58 -12.25
CA ASN A 15 3.18 -12.30 -13.68
C ASN A 15 3.81 -13.40 -14.57
N THR A 16 4.43 -14.42 -13.99
CA THR A 16 5.00 -15.54 -14.76
C THR A 16 3.92 -16.52 -15.23
N ASP A 17 4.07 -17.04 -16.45
CA ASP A 17 3.13 -17.98 -17.10
C ASP A 17 2.94 -19.26 -16.30
N THR A 18 3.99 -19.72 -15.63
CA THR A 18 4.03 -20.96 -14.85
C THR A 18 3.40 -20.83 -13.47
N THR A 19 3.07 -19.62 -13.02
CA THR A 19 2.37 -19.45 -11.74
C THR A 19 0.91 -19.89 -11.87
N SER A 20 0.51 -20.88 -11.08
CA SER A 20 -0.87 -21.37 -11.04
C SER A 20 -1.84 -20.35 -10.45
N VAL A 21 -3.15 -20.58 -10.60
CA VAL A 21 -4.18 -19.72 -9.96
C VAL A 21 -4.05 -19.78 -8.44
N ALA A 22 -3.86 -20.97 -7.86
CA ALA A 22 -3.60 -21.13 -6.43
C ALA A 22 -2.32 -20.40 -5.98
N GLY A 23 -1.26 -20.43 -6.78
CA GLY A 23 -0.03 -19.67 -6.54
C GLY A 23 -0.28 -18.16 -6.53
N ARG A 24 -1.01 -17.64 -7.52
CA ARG A 24 -1.41 -16.21 -7.56
C ARG A 24 -2.30 -15.83 -6.38
N THR A 25 -3.19 -16.70 -5.94
CA THR A 25 -4.02 -16.49 -4.74
C THR A 25 -3.15 -16.37 -3.48
N ALA A 26 -2.15 -17.25 -3.29
CA ALA A 26 -1.21 -17.17 -2.17
C ALA A 26 -0.40 -15.87 -2.22
N ILE A 27 0.12 -15.50 -3.39
CA ILE A 27 0.84 -14.24 -3.60
C ILE A 27 -0.06 -13.03 -3.30
N ALA A 28 -1.33 -13.06 -3.71
CA ALA A 28 -2.29 -11.99 -3.42
C ALA A 28 -2.54 -11.83 -1.91
N LYS A 29 -2.59 -12.94 -1.15
CA LYS A 29 -2.66 -12.90 0.34
C LYS A 29 -1.41 -12.26 0.93
N ASP A 30 -0.23 -12.59 0.43
CA ASP A 30 1.02 -11.99 0.91
C ASP A 30 1.09 -10.49 0.60
N ILE A 31 0.74 -10.08 -0.62
CA ILE A 31 0.72 -8.65 -0.99
C ILE A 31 -0.32 -7.91 -0.14
N THR A 32 -1.48 -8.52 0.14
CA THR A 32 -2.48 -7.95 1.04
C THR A 32 -1.86 -7.65 2.41
N LYS A 33 -1.14 -8.61 3.02
CA LYS A 33 -0.46 -8.42 4.30
C LYS A 33 0.60 -7.32 4.25
N LEU A 34 1.38 -7.25 3.17
CA LEU A 34 2.39 -6.19 2.98
C LEU A 34 1.74 -4.80 2.87
N LEU A 35 0.61 -4.69 2.17
CA LEU A 35 -0.15 -3.43 2.08
C LEU A 35 -0.82 -3.06 3.42
N GLN A 36 -1.25 -4.04 4.23
CA GLN A 36 -1.71 -3.80 5.59
C GLN A 36 -0.57 -3.28 6.48
N GLN A 37 0.63 -3.87 6.38
CA GLN A 37 1.82 -3.37 7.07
C GLN A 37 2.15 -1.93 6.65
N LEU A 38 2.08 -1.61 5.36
CA LEU A 38 2.25 -0.24 4.87
C LEU A 38 1.28 0.74 5.53
N ASN A 39 -0.02 0.39 5.58
CA ASN A 39 -1.03 1.21 6.26
C ASN A 39 -0.78 1.31 7.77
N ASN A 40 -0.42 0.21 8.43
CA ASN A 40 -0.11 0.17 9.86
C ASN A 40 1.08 1.07 10.20
N ILE A 41 2.15 1.06 9.40
CA ILE A 41 3.29 1.96 9.57
C ILE A 41 2.84 3.42 9.43
N GLY A 42 2.08 3.74 8.37
CA GLY A 42 1.53 5.08 8.19
C GLY A 42 0.75 5.57 9.42
N GLU A 43 -0.11 4.71 9.98
CA GLU A 43 -0.94 5.02 11.14
C GLU A 43 -0.15 5.13 12.46
N GLN A 44 0.84 4.26 12.67
CA GLN A 44 1.52 4.16 13.97
C GLN A 44 2.77 5.03 14.09
N THR A 45 3.40 5.43 12.97
CA THR A 45 4.58 6.30 13.01
C THR A 45 4.20 7.70 13.46
N ASN A 46 4.61 8.02 14.69
CA ASN A 46 4.40 9.30 15.32
C ASN A 46 5.64 9.70 16.14
N TYR A 47 5.78 11.00 16.40
CA TYR A 47 6.73 11.54 17.35
C TYR A 47 5.99 12.46 18.32
N ASN A 48 6.07 12.14 19.61
CA ASN A 48 5.37 12.85 20.68
C ASN A 48 3.86 13.07 20.36
N GLY A 49 3.19 12.03 19.87
CA GLY A 49 1.76 12.09 19.51
C GLY A 49 1.46 12.72 18.13
N THR A 50 2.43 13.36 17.48
CA THR A 50 2.24 13.90 16.13
C THR A 50 2.53 12.82 15.08
N ASN A 51 1.51 12.40 14.33
CA ASN A 51 1.70 11.49 13.19
C ASN A 51 2.66 12.10 12.16
N LEU A 52 3.59 11.29 11.65
CA LEU A 52 4.63 11.77 10.72
C LEU A 52 4.34 11.39 9.26
N LEU A 53 3.65 10.26 9.02
CA LEU A 53 3.51 9.66 7.69
C LEU A 53 2.12 9.81 7.05
N GLN A 54 1.15 10.33 7.80
CA GLN A 54 -0.19 10.67 7.35
C GLN A 54 -0.84 11.65 8.34
N ASN A 55 -2.01 12.20 8.00
CA ASN A 55 -2.64 13.26 8.79
C ASN A 55 -2.96 12.83 10.23
N ALA A 56 -3.61 11.67 10.36
CA ALA A 56 -4.05 11.10 11.63
C ALA A 56 -4.27 9.59 11.49
N ARG A 57 -4.37 8.89 12.61
CA ARG A 57 -4.83 7.49 12.67
C ARG A 57 -6.28 7.39 12.18
N THR A 58 -6.60 6.31 11.47
CA THR A 58 -7.99 6.03 11.11
C THR A 58 -8.65 5.22 12.24
N THR A 59 -9.98 5.26 12.32
CA THR A 59 -10.75 4.38 13.22
C THR A 59 -10.94 2.98 12.63
N ALA A 60 -10.65 2.80 11.34
CA ALA A 60 -10.71 1.53 10.67
C ALA A 60 -9.45 0.72 10.96
N ASP A 61 -9.60 -0.49 11.50
CA ASP A 61 -8.46 -1.37 11.76
C ASP A 61 -7.72 -1.69 10.45
N ALA A 62 -6.51 -1.16 10.30
CA ALA A 62 -5.65 -1.37 9.13
C ALA A 62 -5.15 -2.82 8.98
N SER A 63 -5.22 -3.63 10.05
CA SER A 63 -4.93 -5.07 10.02
C SER A 63 -6.10 -5.90 9.51
N ASN A 64 -7.28 -5.29 9.32
CA ASN A 64 -8.40 -5.92 8.62
C ASN A 64 -8.26 -5.70 7.10
N MET A 65 -8.29 -6.79 6.35
CA MET A 65 -8.16 -6.78 4.89
C MET A 65 -9.26 -5.96 4.21
N ASP A 66 -10.46 -5.89 4.79
CA ASP A 66 -11.56 -5.13 4.21
C ASP A 66 -11.32 -3.61 4.30
N ASN A 67 -10.47 -3.18 5.23
CA ASN A 67 -10.07 -1.79 5.44
C ASN A 67 -8.81 -1.39 4.65
N LEU A 68 -8.31 -2.25 3.76
CA LEU A 68 -7.09 -1.98 3.00
C LEU A 68 -7.17 -0.70 2.16
N THR A 69 -8.38 -0.37 1.67
CA THR A 69 -8.68 0.86 0.92
C THR A 69 -9.45 1.90 1.72
N ALA A 70 -9.47 1.78 3.05
CA ALA A 70 -10.04 2.82 3.91
C ALA A 70 -9.36 4.17 3.63
N ALA A 71 -10.14 5.25 3.70
CA ALA A 71 -9.64 6.59 3.43
C ALA A 71 -8.54 6.97 4.43
N ARG A 72 -7.41 7.45 3.90
CA ARG A 72 -6.30 8.00 4.69
C ARG A 72 -5.93 9.35 4.10
N THR A 73 -5.96 10.37 4.94
CA THR A 73 -5.73 11.75 4.50
C THR A 73 -4.25 12.08 4.52
N ALA A 74 -3.80 12.80 3.51
CA ALA A 74 -2.43 13.28 3.43
C ALA A 74 -2.12 14.23 4.59
N LYS A 75 -0.92 14.13 5.13
CA LYS A 75 -0.40 15.13 6.05
C LYS A 75 0.11 16.32 5.23
N GLY A 76 -0.26 17.53 5.63
CA GLY A 76 0.43 18.73 5.16
C GLY A 76 1.93 18.68 5.44
N GLY A 77 2.68 19.62 4.88
CA GLY A 77 4.08 19.79 5.23
C GLY A 77 4.26 20.01 6.74
N LEU A 78 5.26 19.36 7.32
CA LEU A 78 5.72 19.66 8.67
C LEU A 78 6.63 20.87 8.60
N SER A 79 6.38 21.88 9.44
CA SER A 79 7.20 23.08 9.53
C SER A 79 7.97 23.10 10.84
N PHE A 80 9.26 23.40 10.75
CA PHE A 80 10.18 23.47 11.87
C PHE A 80 10.80 24.85 11.93
N GLN A 81 10.60 25.54 13.05
CA GLN A 81 11.23 26.82 13.33
C GLN A 81 12.69 26.59 13.72
N VAL A 82 13.63 27.16 12.98
CA VAL A 82 15.08 26.97 13.16
C VAL A 82 15.84 28.24 13.51
N GLY A 83 15.15 29.38 13.58
CA GLY A 83 15.72 30.68 13.97
C GLY A 83 14.74 31.52 14.79
N GLU A 84 15.13 32.75 15.12
CA GLU A 84 14.34 33.66 15.95
C GLU A 84 13.28 34.43 15.14
N GLY A 85 13.45 34.56 13.81
CA GLY A 85 12.51 35.25 12.94
C GLY A 85 11.36 34.34 12.52
N SER A 86 10.12 34.82 12.50
CA SER A 86 8.93 34.01 12.14
C SER A 86 8.95 33.39 10.73
N SER A 87 9.89 33.82 9.89
CA SER A 87 10.16 33.28 8.55
C SER A 87 11.20 32.15 8.51
N ASP A 88 11.91 31.88 9.60
CA ASP A 88 12.99 30.90 9.67
C ASP A 88 12.44 29.47 9.82
N LEU A 89 11.69 29.04 8.80
CA LEU A 89 11.00 27.76 8.75
C LEU A 89 11.64 26.82 7.72
N ILE A 90 11.89 25.57 8.14
CA ILE A 90 12.13 24.45 7.24
C ILE A 90 10.82 23.66 7.12
N THR A 91 10.29 23.52 5.90
CA THR A 91 9.02 22.83 5.65
C THR A 91 9.21 21.61 4.76
N THR A 92 8.60 20.48 5.14
CA THR A 92 8.55 19.29 4.29
C THR A 92 7.46 19.42 3.22
N LYS A 93 7.55 18.61 2.15
CA LYS A 93 6.42 18.44 1.23
C LYS A 93 5.24 17.73 1.92
N THR A 94 4.09 17.67 1.25
CA THR A 94 2.96 16.82 1.65
C THR A 94 3.41 15.36 1.81
N ILE A 95 3.04 14.72 2.91
CA ILE A 95 3.44 13.35 3.25
C ILE A 95 2.20 12.45 3.21
N ASN A 96 2.26 11.34 2.46
CA ASN A 96 1.19 10.35 2.46
C ASN A 96 1.70 8.94 2.09
N SER A 97 2.37 8.29 3.04
CA SER A 97 3.05 7.00 2.85
C SER A 97 2.16 5.81 3.22
N ASN A 98 0.99 5.71 2.58
CA ASN A 98 0.02 4.61 2.77
C ASN A 98 -0.67 4.23 1.44
N VAL A 99 -1.54 3.22 1.47
CA VAL A 99 -2.20 2.68 0.26
C VAL A 99 -2.96 3.76 -0.52
N ALA A 100 -3.66 4.66 0.17
CA ALA A 100 -4.43 5.72 -0.47
C ALA A 100 -3.51 6.80 -1.07
N GLY A 101 -2.52 7.26 -0.29
CA GLY A 101 -1.57 8.29 -0.71
C GLY A 101 -0.69 7.90 -1.89
N LEU A 102 -0.26 6.64 -1.90
CA LEU A 102 0.56 6.08 -2.98
C LEU A 102 -0.27 5.60 -4.18
N LYS A 103 -1.58 5.87 -4.19
CA LYS A 103 -2.52 5.51 -5.28
C LYS A 103 -2.55 4.01 -5.57
N LEU A 104 -2.35 3.19 -4.55
CA LEU A 104 -2.32 1.72 -4.63
C LEU A 104 -3.70 1.07 -4.47
N SER A 105 -4.77 1.86 -4.37
CA SER A 105 -6.14 1.36 -4.13
C SER A 105 -6.63 0.35 -5.17
N ALA A 106 -6.25 0.49 -6.43
CA ALA A 106 -6.61 -0.47 -7.48
C ALA A 106 -5.94 -1.84 -7.25
N LEU A 107 -4.63 -1.82 -6.95
CA LEU A 107 -3.89 -3.03 -6.59
C LEU A 107 -4.49 -3.66 -5.32
N ALA A 108 -4.73 -2.86 -4.28
CA ALA A 108 -5.34 -3.31 -3.03
C ALA A 108 -6.68 -4.03 -3.25
N LYS A 109 -7.56 -3.50 -4.11
CA LYS A 109 -8.83 -4.16 -4.46
C LYS A 109 -8.59 -5.50 -5.17
N ALA A 110 -7.67 -5.54 -6.13
CA ALA A 110 -7.37 -6.74 -6.90
C ALA A 110 -6.79 -7.85 -6.02
N VAL A 111 -5.81 -7.54 -5.16
CA VAL A 111 -5.20 -8.54 -4.27
C VAL A 111 -6.12 -8.95 -3.14
N ARG A 112 -7.00 -8.06 -2.66
CA ARG A 112 -8.04 -8.42 -1.69
C ARG A 112 -9.03 -9.42 -2.28
N SER A 113 -9.50 -9.17 -3.50
CA SER A 113 -10.38 -10.10 -4.22
C SER A 113 -9.70 -11.44 -4.40
N GLY A 114 -8.47 -11.43 -4.95
CA GLY A 114 -7.69 -12.65 -5.17
C GLY A 114 -7.33 -13.39 -3.89
N GLY A 115 -7.08 -12.68 -2.79
CA GLY A 115 -6.73 -13.26 -1.50
C GLY A 115 -7.90 -13.95 -0.80
N LYS A 116 -9.15 -13.60 -1.13
CA LYS A 116 -10.36 -14.27 -0.62
C LYS A 116 -10.71 -15.56 -1.39
N MET A 117 -9.98 -15.88 -2.46
CA MET A 117 -10.27 -17.07 -3.27
C MET A 117 -9.94 -18.36 -2.53
N SER A 118 -10.75 -19.39 -2.77
CA SER A 118 -10.50 -20.76 -2.32
C SER A 118 -9.32 -21.39 -3.09
N ALA A 119 -8.69 -22.41 -2.52
CA ALA A 119 -7.58 -23.14 -3.13
C ALA A 119 -7.95 -23.81 -4.47
N GLY A 120 -9.23 -24.11 -4.68
CA GLY A 120 -9.75 -24.72 -5.91
C GLY A 120 -10.20 -23.73 -7.01
N ALA A 121 -9.95 -22.42 -6.84
CA ALA A 121 -10.33 -21.43 -7.85
C ALA A 121 -9.60 -21.68 -9.18
N THR A 122 -10.34 -21.60 -10.29
CA THR A 122 -9.81 -21.76 -11.64
C THR A 122 -9.65 -20.40 -12.33
N ALA A 123 -8.99 -20.35 -13.48
CA ALA A 123 -8.72 -19.09 -14.18
C ALA A 123 -9.99 -18.34 -14.60
N GLY A 124 -11.11 -19.05 -14.78
CA GLY A 124 -12.42 -18.47 -15.11
C GLY A 124 -13.23 -18.03 -13.89
N THR A 125 -12.78 -18.29 -12.66
CA THR A 125 -13.53 -17.87 -11.47
C THR A 125 -13.45 -16.34 -11.31
N THR A 126 -14.60 -15.68 -11.17
CA THR A 126 -14.65 -14.24 -10.92
C THR A 126 -13.86 -13.86 -9.67
N GLY A 127 -13.04 -12.81 -9.78
CA GLY A 127 -12.29 -12.25 -8.65
C GLY A 127 -10.90 -12.85 -8.42
N VAL A 128 -10.46 -13.82 -9.23
CA VAL A 128 -9.07 -14.31 -9.18
C VAL A 128 -8.07 -13.21 -9.51
N PHE A 129 -6.93 -13.25 -8.82
CA PHE A 129 -5.82 -12.38 -9.15
C PHE A 129 -5.15 -12.87 -10.44
N THR A 130 -5.21 -12.06 -11.49
CA THR A 130 -4.70 -12.42 -12.82
C THR A 130 -3.31 -11.87 -13.07
N ARG A 131 -2.66 -12.37 -14.12
CA ARG A 131 -1.38 -11.83 -14.61
C ARG A 131 -1.50 -10.37 -15.02
N THR A 132 -2.58 -9.99 -15.70
CA THR A 132 -2.85 -8.60 -16.10
C THR A 132 -2.99 -7.67 -14.88
N MET A 133 -3.65 -8.15 -13.82
CA MET A 133 -3.71 -7.41 -12.55
C MET A 133 -2.33 -7.29 -11.90
N ALA A 134 -1.50 -8.34 -11.96
CA ALA A 134 -0.12 -8.29 -11.48
C ALA A 134 0.74 -7.28 -12.25
N GLN A 135 0.64 -7.25 -13.58
CA GLN A 135 1.34 -6.27 -14.43
C GLN A 135 0.92 -4.83 -14.11
N SER A 136 -0.39 -4.60 -13.97
CA SER A 136 -0.93 -3.29 -13.58
C SER A 136 -0.44 -2.90 -12.18
N GLY A 137 -0.37 -3.87 -11.27
CA GLY A 137 0.22 -3.72 -9.94
C GLY A 137 1.68 -3.29 -9.97
N GLN A 138 2.51 -3.89 -10.83
CA GLN A 138 3.94 -3.54 -10.94
C GLN A 138 4.09 -2.07 -11.33
N LYS A 139 3.35 -1.62 -12.35
CA LYS A 139 3.36 -0.20 -12.77
C LYS A 139 2.92 0.74 -11.65
N ALA A 140 1.91 0.36 -10.88
CA ALA A 140 1.44 1.15 -9.75
C ALA A 140 2.50 1.25 -8.64
N ILE A 141 3.20 0.14 -8.34
CA ILE A 141 4.27 0.10 -7.35
C ILE A 141 5.49 0.88 -7.82
N ASP A 142 5.87 0.79 -9.09
CA ASP A 142 6.97 1.58 -9.66
C ASP A 142 6.71 3.08 -9.51
N LYS A 143 5.50 3.52 -9.85
CA LYS A 143 5.09 4.92 -9.65
C LYS A 143 5.12 5.32 -8.18
N ALA A 144 4.66 4.44 -7.29
CA ALA A 144 4.70 4.70 -5.85
C ALA A 144 6.13 4.84 -5.32
N ILE A 145 7.05 3.97 -5.76
CA ILE A 145 8.48 4.03 -5.39
C ILE A 145 9.11 5.34 -5.85
N THR A 146 8.81 5.82 -7.06
CA THR A 146 9.36 7.08 -7.58
C THR A 146 8.76 8.34 -6.92
N THR A 147 7.63 8.21 -6.22
CA THR A 147 6.95 9.35 -5.56
C THR A 147 7.41 9.56 -4.13
N LEU A 148 8.01 8.55 -3.50
CA LEU A 148 8.61 8.62 -2.17
C LEU A 148 9.93 9.39 -2.19
#